data_AF-A0A2W5N8I5-F1
#
_entry.id   AF-A0A2W5N8I5-F1
#
_cell.length_a   1.000
_cell.length_b   1.000
_cell.length_c   1.000
_cell.angle_alpha   90.00
_cell.angle_beta   90.00
_cell.angle_gamma   90.00
#
_symmetry.space_group_name_H-M   'P 1'
#
loop_
_entity.id
_entity.type
_entity.pdbx_description
1 polymer ?
#
loop_
_entity_poly.entity_id
_entity_poly.type
_entity_poly.pdbx_seq_one_letter_code
_entity_poly.pdbx_strand_id
1 'polypeptide(L)'
;MFQRAFTFEPLEATVELLQSHLRGSESQRVAPIKTLPPVLCADGTTFSVQASDCHGCAPRCLAGPYLSAELCCHGPIDGLEGDEVLPGVFVYRYVPLPRIVAVINAHGGFSV
;
A
#
# COMPACT_ATOMS: atom_id res chain seq x y z
N MET A 1 25.11 -22.58 4.60
CA MET A 1 24.34 -21.81 3.61
C MET A 1 22.88 -21.90 4.06
N PHE A 2 22.39 -20.92 4.82
CA PHE A 2 21.00 -20.95 5.32
C PHE A 2 20.12 -20.30 4.26
N GLN A 3 19.39 -21.14 3.53
CA GLN A 3 18.36 -20.69 2.60
C GLN A 3 17.18 -20.21 3.44
N ARG A 4 17.04 -18.88 3.56
CA ARG A 4 15.89 -18.24 4.20
C ARG A 4 14.67 -18.66 3.38
N ALA A 5 13.86 -19.55 3.91
CA ALA A 5 12.61 -19.94 3.27
C ALA A 5 11.77 -18.67 3.12
N PHE A 6 11.55 -18.22 1.89
CA PHE A 6 10.57 -17.20 1.56
C PHE A 6 9.20 -17.83 1.82
N THR A 7 8.61 -17.57 2.98
CA THR A 7 7.24 -17.96 3.26
C THR A 7 6.33 -16.99 2.50
N PHE A 8 5.71 -17.47 1.42
CA PHE A 8 4.62 -16.76 0.78
C PHE A 8 3.46 -16.74 1.77
N GLU A 9 3.23 -15.61 2.44
CA GLU A 9 2.08 -15.45 3.31
C GLU A 9 0.78 -15.59 2.48
N PRO A 10 -0.27 -16.26 3.01
CA PRO A 10 -1.55 -16.36 2.33
C PRO A 10 -2.08 -14.98 1.94
N LEU A 11 -2.68 -14.85 0.74
CA LEU A 11 -3.22 -13.58 0.24
C LEU A 11 -4.10 -12.86 1.27
N GLU A 12 -4.95 -13.59 1.98
CA GLU A 12 -5.83 -13.05 3.03
C GLU A 12 -5.04 -12.46 4.21
N ALA A 13 -4.00 -13.14 4.69
CA ALA A 13 -3.16 -12.67 5.78
C ALA A 13 -2.42 -11.38 5.41
N THR A 14 -1.91 -11.28 4.19
CA THR A 14 -1.25 -10.05 3.72
C THR A 14 -2.25 -8.92 3.47
N VAL A 15 -3.49 -9.22 3.06
CA VAL A 15 -4.57 -8.22 3.00
C VAL A 15 -4.90 -7.68 4.40
N GLU A 16 -5.00 -8.52 5.42
CA GLU A 16 -5.22 -8.08 6.80
C GLU A 16 -4.08 -7.20 7.30
N LEU A 17 -2.84 -7.56 7.00
CA LEU A 17 -1.67 -6.77 7.34
C LEU A 17 -1.69 -5.40 6.64
N LEU A 18 -2.06 -5.38 5.35
CA LEU A 18 -2.24 -4.13 4.61
C LEU A 18 -3.38 -3.28 5.17
N GLN A 19 -4.50 -3.88 5.59
CA GLN A 19 -5.60 -3.16 6.26
C GLN A 19 -5.15 -2.56 7.58
N SER A 20 -4.36 -3.31 8.37
CA SER A 20 -3.78 -2.85 9.62
C SER A 20 -2.84 -1.65 9.37
N HIS A 21 -1.95 -1.76 8.39
CA HIS A 21 -1.10 -0.66 7.93
C HIS A 21 -1.94 0.57 7.56
N LEU A 22 -3.00 0.37 6.78
CA LEU A 22 -3.93 1.41 6.35
C LEU A 22 -4.77 2.02 7.48
N ARG A 23 -4.74 1.54 8.73
CA ARG A 23 -5.36 2.28 9.85
C ARG A 23 -4.57 3.55 10.19
N GLY A 24 -3.26 3.51 10.03
CA GLY A 24 -2.36 4.63 10.31
C GLY A 24 -2.48 5.18 11.73
N SER A 25 -2.00 6.41 11.91
CA SER A 25 -2.15 7.19 13.13
C SER A 25 -2.78 8.55 12.82
N GLU A 26 -3.61 9.07 13.73
CA GLU A 26 -4.14 10.42 13.61
C GLU A 26 -3.18 11.45 14.20
N SER A 27 -2.88 12.50 13.44
CA SER A 27 -2.22 13.70 13.97
C SER A 27 -3.25 14.63 14.60
N GLN A 28 -3.03 15.02 15.87
CA GLN A 28 -3.83 16.04 16.54
C GLN A 28 -3.52 17.44 15.98
N ARG A 29 -4.15 17.76 14.84
CA ARG A 29 -4.22 19.12 14.27
C ARG A 29 -5.68 19.61 14.30
N VAL A 30 -5.89 20.85 13.88
CA VAL A 30 -7.23 21.49 13.79
C VAL A 30 -8.21 20.65 12.97
N ALA A 31 -7.72 19.88 11.99
CA ALA A 31 -8.46 18.82 11.31
C ALA A 31 -7.67 17.50 11.43
N PRO A 32 -8.34 16.34 11.57
CA PRO A 32 -7.66 15.05 11.66
C PRO A 32 -6.93 14.76 10.36
N ILE A 33 -5.61 14.57 10.44
CA ILE A 33 -4.79 14.10 9.33
C ILE A 33 -4.34 12.69 9.65
N LYS A 34 -4.64 11.76 8.75
CA LYS A 34 -4.16 10.39 8.83
C LYS A 34 -2.74 10.31 8.28
N THR A 35 -1.82 9.83 9.11
CA THR A 35 -0.43 9.57 8.73
C THR A 35 -0.20 8.08 8.63
N LEU A 36 0.45 7.66 7.55
CA LEU A 36 0.77 6.27 7.24
C LEU A 36 2.28 6.18 6.99
N PRO A 37 3.00 5.23 7.60
CA PRO A 37 4.38 4.97 7.20
C PRO A 37 4.42 4.46 5.75
N PRO A 38 5.54 4.61 5.03
CA PRO A 38 5.68 3.94 3.73
C PRO A 38 5.68 2.42 3.91
N VAL A 39 5.25 1.71 2.89
CA VAL A 39 5.48 0.27 2.77
C VAL A 39 6.93 0.06 2.36
N LEU A 40 7.65 -0.75 3.13
CA LEU A 40 8.98 -1.24 2.82
C LEU A 40 8.89 -2.73 2.56
N CYS A 41 9.32 -3.17 1.38
CA CYS A 41 9.35 -4.59 1.01
C CYS A 41 10.71 -5.22 1.32
N ALA A 42 10.76 -6.55 1.37
CA ALA A 42 11.97 -7.30 1.75
C ALA A 42 13.18 -7.08 0.81
N ASP A 43 12.93 -6.76 -0.46
CA ASP A 43 13.97 -6.45 -1.44
C ASP A 43 14.48 -4.99 -1.39
N GLY A 44 13.92 -4.16 -0.50
CA GLY A 44 14.24 -2.75 -0.36
C GLY A 44 13.36 -1.80 -1.18
N THR A 45 12.41 -2.33 -1.96
CA THR A 45 11.41 -1.52 -2.68
C THR A 45 10.53 -0.76 -1.68
N THR A 46 10.28 0.52 -1.96
CA THR A 46 9.47 1.39 -1.10
C THR A 46 8.41 2.15 -1.89
N PHE A 47 7.23 2.28 -1.31
CA PHE A 47 6.14 3.10 -1.84
C PHE A 47 5.15 3.46 -0.73
N SER A 48 4.37 4.51 -0.95
CA SER A 48 3.30 4.90 -0.04
C SER A 48 1.99 4.26 -0.49
N VAL A 49 1.25 3.66 0.46
CA VAL A 49 -0.13 3.25 0.24
C VAL A 49 -1.02 4.15 1.10
N GLN A 50 -1.91 4.89 0.47
CA GLN A 50 -2.66 5.98 1.10
C GLN A 50 -4.17 5.79 0.92
N ALA A 51 -4.91 6.00 2.00
CA ALA A 51 -6.36 5.92 1.99
C ALA A 51 -6.99 6.90 2.99
N SER A 52 -7.72 7.88 2.48
CA SER A 52 -8.54 8.82 3.24
C SER A 52 -9.67 9.41 2.38
N ASP A 53 -10.44 10.31 2.96
CA ASP A 53 -11.38 11.19 2.25
C ASP A 53 -10.80 11.94 1.03
N CYS A 54 -9.52 12.33 1.04
CA CYS A 54 -8.89 13.07 -0.06
C CYS A 54 -8.13 12.19 -1.09
N HIS A 55 -7.91 10.90 -0.81
CA HIS A 55 -7.16 10.00 -1.69
C HIS A 55 -8.07 9.19 -2.63
N GLY A 56 -7.53 8.70 -3.75
CA GLY A 56 -8.18 7.75 -4.65
C GLY A 56 -8.29 6.35 -4.04
N CYS A 57 -9.21 6.17 -3.09
CA CYS A 57 -9.46 4.90 -2.39
C CYS A 57 -10.96 4.59 -2.32
N ALA A 58 -11.34 3.36 -2.00
CA ALA A 58 -12.74 2.98 -1.80
C ALA A 58 -12.87 2.16 -0.50
N PRO A 59 -13.75 2.54 0.43
CA PRO A 59 -14.47 3.81 0.50
C PRO A 59 -13.52 5.00 0.74
N ARG A 60 -13.90 6.20 0.29
CA ARG A 60 -13.17 7.45 0.58
C ARG A 60 -13.50 7.94 1.98
N CYS A 61 -12.86 7.36 2.99
CA CYS A 61 -13.02 7.76 4.39
C CYS A 61 -11.70 7.56 5.16
N LEU A 62 -11.60 8.08 6.38
CA LEU A 62 -10.40 7.94 7.22
C LEU A 62 -10.24 6.55 7.87
N ALA A 63 -11.33 5.82 8.08
CA ALA A 63 -11.34 4.63 8.94
C ALA A 63 -11.25 3.28 8.20
N GLY A 64 -11.65 3.21 6.93
CA GLY A 64 -11.80 1.93 6.22
C GLY A 64 -12.94 1.06 6.78
N PRO A 65 -12.91 -0.27 6.57
CA PRO A 65 -11.91 -1.03 5.80
C PRO A 65 -11.94 -0.68 4.32
N TYR A 66 -10.80 -0.83 3.65
CA TYR A 66 -10.66 -0.42 2.24
C TYR A 66 -10.77 -1.61 1.28
N LEU A 67 -11.39 -1.39 0.13
CA LEU A 67 -11.40 -2.28 -1.03
C LEU A 67 -10.28 -1.92 -2.00
N SER A 68 -9.94 -0.63 -2.09
CA SER A 68 -8.85 -0.09 -2.90
C SER A 68 -8.19 1.11 -2.23
N ALA A 69 -6.94 1.39 -2.62
CA ALA A 69 -6.14 2.49 -2.10
C ALA A 69 -5.36 3.22 -3.22
N GLU A 70 -4.79 4.37 -2.87
CA GLU A 70 -3.90 5.13 -3.75
C GLU A 70 -2.45 4.73 -3.46
N LEU A 71 -1.66 4.50 -4.50
CA LEU A 71 -0.22 4.22 -4.39
C LEU A 71 0.56 5.41 -4.93
N CYS A 72 1.58 5.84 -4.18
CA CYS A 72 2.52 6.87 -4.61
C CYS A 72 3.94 6.33 -4.52
N CYS A 73 4.70 6.43 -5.61
CA CYS A 73 6.06 5.92 -5.72
C CYS A 73 7.00 6.87 -6.48
N HIS A 74 8.30 6.64 -6.34
CA HIS A 74 9.36 7.46 -6.96
C HIS A 74 9.73 6.99 -8.38
N GLY A 75 8.99 6.05 -8.95
CA GLY A 75 9.23 5.43 -10.25
C GLY A 75 8.16 4.38 -10.56
N PRO A 76 8.20 3.78 -11.77
CA PRO A 76 7.33 2.65 -12.08
C PRO A 76 7.58 1.49 -11.10
N ILE A 77 6.52 0.78 -10.75
CA ILE A 77 6.56 -0.44 -9.93
C ILE A 77 6.01 -1.59 -10.77
N ASP A 78 6.73 -2.71 -10.77
CA ASP A 78 6.32 -3.93 -11.46
C ASP A 78 4.99 -4.45 -10.87
N GLY A 79 4.04 -4.82 -11.74
CA GLY A 79 2.71 -5.29 -11.34
C GLY A 79 1.59 -4.23 -11.35
N LEU A 80 1.92 -2.96 -11.62
CA LEU A 80 0.96 -1.85 -11.80
C LEU A 80 0.87 -1.38 -13.26
N GLU A 81 1.26 -2.21 -14.22
CA GLU A 81 1.19 -1.88 -15.64
C GLU A 81 -0.27 -1.64 -16.07
N GLY A 82 -0.48 -0.62 -16.91
CA GLY A 82 -1.79 -0.28 -17.48
C GLY A 82 -2.70 0.57 -16.61
N ASP A 83 -2.32 0.87 -15.37
CA ASP A 83 -3.07 1.79 -14.51
C ASP A 83 -2.82 3.25 -14.92
N GLU A 84 -3.84 4.11 -14.75
CA GLU A 84 -3.72 5.54 -15.05
C GLU A 84 -2.78 6.20 -14.03
N VAL A 85 -1.71 6.83 -14.55
CA VAL A 85 -0.71 7.53 -13.76
C VAL A 85 -0.81 9.02 -13.99
N LEU A 86 -0.85 9.81 -12.91
CA LEU A 86 -0.79 11.26 -13.02
C LEU A 86 0.58 11.71 -13.55
N PRO A 87 0.66 12.63 -14.53
CA PRO A 87 1.94 13.09 -15.06
C PRO A 87 2.82 13.73 -13.98
N GLY A 88 4.09 13.33 -13.91
CA GLY A 88 5.10 13.92 -13.03
C GLY A 88 5.18 13.35 -11.62
N VAL A 89 4.21 12.54 -11.19
CA VAL A 89 4.23 11.83 -9.90
C VAL A 89 3.62 10.45 -10.14
N PHE A 90 4.35 9.35 -9.89
CA PHE A 90 3.83 7.99 -10.11
C PHE A 90 2.76 7.67 -9.06
N VAL A 91 1.55 8.17 -9.30
CA VAL A 91 0.38 8.02 -8.44
C VAL A 91 -0.65 7.16 -9.17
N TYR A 92 -0.96 6.01 -8.58
CA TYR A 92 -1.93 5.04 -9.05
C TYR A 92 -3.16 5.09 -8.14
N ARG A 93 -4.33 5.41 -8.69
CA ARG A 93 -5.55 5.62 -7.90
C ARG A 93 -6.47 4.42 -7.96
N TYR A 94 -7.17 4.14 -6.86
CA TYR A 94 -8.15 3.05 -6.73
C TYR A 94 -7.58 1.67 -7.05
N VAL A 95 -6.31 1.43 -6.73
CA VAL A 95 -5.68 0.12 -6.89
C VAL A 95 -6.32 -0.86 -5.90
N PRO A 96 -6.91 -1.98 -6.35
CA PRO A 96 -7.53 -2.96 -5.45
C PRO A 96 -6.52 -3.53 -4.45
N LEU A 97 -6.92 -3.69 -3.18
CA LEU A 97 -6.01 -4.21 -2.14
C LEU A 97 -5.36 -5.55 -2.52
N PRO A 98 -6.06 -6.54 -3.12
CA PRO A 98 -5.42 -7.78 -3.55
C PRO A 98 -4.30 -7.57 -4.58
N ARG A 99 -4.40 -6.54 -5.43
CA ARG A 99 -3.35 -6.20 -6.40
C ARG A 99 -2.15 -5.56 -5.72
N ILE A 100 -2.39 -4.67 -4.75
CA ILE A 100 -1.31 -4.09 -3.92
C ILE A 100 -0.57 -5.19 -3.17
N VAL A 101 -1.29 -6.17 -2.62
CA VAL A 101 -0.69 -7.33 -1.96
C VAL A 101 0.12 -8.19 -2.93
N ALA A 102 -0.35 -8.38 -4.17
CA ALA A 102 0.41 -9.10 -5.19
C ALA A 102 1.75 -8.40 -5.49
N VAL A 103 1.76 -7.06 -5.58
CA VAL A 103 2.99 -6.26 -5.71
C VAL A 103 3.90 -6.45 -4.50
N ILE A 104 3.38 -6.33 -3.28
CA ILE A 104 4.15 -6.54 -2.03
C ILE A 104 4.79 -7.94 -2.02
N ASN A 105 4.02 -8.97 -2.36
CA ASN A 105 4.50 -10.34 -2.38
C ASN A 105 5.54 -10.57 -3.48
N ALA A 106 5.41 -9.93 -4.65
CA ALA A 106 6.41 -9.97 -5.70
C ALA A 106 7.76 -9.37 -5.25
N HIS A 107 7.71 -8.35 -4.37
CA HIS A 107 8.88 -7.74 -3.72
C HIS A 107 9.29 -8.42 -2.39
N GLY A 108 8.76 -9.63 -2.14
CA GLY A 108 9.14 -10.48 -1.03
C GLY A 108 8.46 -10.22 0.31
N GLY A 109 7.30 -9.57 0.28
CA GLY A 109 6.50 -9.30 1.46
C GLY A 109 6.91 -8.01 2.17
N PHE A 110 6.18 -7.69 3.24
CA PHE A 110 6.55 -6.58 4.13
C PHE A 110 7.90 -6.87 4.80
N SER A 111 8.76 -5.87 4.82
CA SER A 111 9.96 -5.87 5.66
C SER A 111 9.54 -5.70 7.12
N VAL A 112 9.78 -6.72 7.94
CA VAL A 112 9.54 -6.73 9.39
C VAL A 112 10.79 -6.37 10.18
#